data_AF-A0A6G4XDY3-F1
#
_entry.id   AF-A0A6G4XDY3-F1
#
_cell.length_a   1.000
_cell.length_b   1.000
_cell.length_c   1.000
_cell.angle_alpha   90.00
_cell.angle_beta   90.00
_cell.angle_gamma   90.00
#
_symmetry.space_group_name_H-M   'P 1'
#
loop_
_entity.id
_entity.type
_entity.pdbx_description
1 polymer ?
#
loop_
_entity_poly.entity_id
_entity_poly.type
_entity_poly.pdbx_seq_one_letter_code
_entity_poly.pdbx_strand_id
1 'polypeptide(L)'
;MNEAIDLRNPAGIRAGDVYEDCSFHPVLCTEIDDDGDAVLSGISLIDGSFPRSCDARYCSPIRIPVEEVMTIKRDLEGYVRRRKAELDLLDGA
;
A
#
# COMPACT_ATOMS: atom_id res chain seq x y z
N MET A 1 -3.36 25.50 2.65
CA MET A 1 -2.17 24.88 3.27
C MET A 1 -1.55 24.01 2.19
N ASN A 2 -0.36 24.35 1.71
CA ASN A 2 0.43 23.43 0.90
C ASN A 2 1.09 22.49 1.91
N GLU A 3 0.55 21.29 2.11
CA GLU A 3 1.31 20.24 2.80
C GLU A 3 2.50 19.90 1.91
N ALA A 4 3.72 20.07 2.43
CA ALA A 4 4.92 19.64 1.75
C ALA A 4 4.87 18.11 1.62
N ILE A 5 5.14 17.59 0.42
CA ILE A 5 5.22 16.14 0.18
C ILE A 5 6.39 15.58 0.99
N ASP A 6 6.13 14.62 1.88
CA ASP A 6 7.19 13.86 2.55
C ASP A 6 7.83 12.90 1.53
N LEU A 7 9.09 13.16 1.17
CA LEU A 7 9.81 12.34 0.20
C LEU A 7 10.10 10.91 0.71
N ARG A 8 10.03 10.69 2.02
CA ARG A 8 10.16 9.35 2.63
C ARG A 8 8.85 8.57 2.55
N ASN A 9 7.72 9.26 2.46
CA ASN A 9 6.39 8.69 2.33
C ASN A 9 5.60 9.43 1.24
N PRO A 10 5.97 9.25 -0.05
CA PRO A 10 5.36 10.00 -1.16
C PRO A 10 3.87 9.74 -1.32
N ALA A 11 3.38 8.57 -0.89
CA ALA A 11 1.97 8.21 -0.89
C ALA A 11 1.16 8.83 0.26
N GLY A 12 1.84 9.46 1.23
CA GLY A 12 1.20 10.09 2.39
C GLY A 12 0.39 9.12 3.24
N ILE A 13 0.75 7.83 3.27
CA ILE A 13 0.06 6.79 4.03
C ILE A 13 0.24 7.05 5.53
N ARG A 14 -0.81 6.87 6.33
CA ARG A 14 -0.80 7.07 7.78
C ARG A 14 -1.31 5.81 8.49
N ALA A 15 -1.00 5.67 9.78
CA ALA A 15 -1.66 4.67 10.61
C ALA A 15 -3.20 4.83 10.52
N GLY A 16 -3.90 3.73 10.27
CA GLY A 16 -5.33 3.68 9.99
C GLY A 16 -5.71 3.68 8.50
N ASP A 17 -4.79 4.03 7.59
CA ASP A 17 -5.02 3.90 6.16
C ASP A 17 -4.92 2.45 5.69
N VAL A 18 -5.62 2.15 4.59
CA VAL A 18 -5.44 0.91 3.86
C VAL A 18 -4.51 1.16 2.69
N TYR A 19 -3.59 0.23 2.44
CA TYR A 19 -2.68 0.30 1.31
C TYR A 19 -2.47 -1.06 0.64
N GLU A 20 -2.05 -1.01 -0.62
CA GLU A 20 -1.47 -2.11 -1.37
C GLU A 20 0.03 -2.18 -1.03
N ASP A 21 0.48 -3.30 -0.48
CA ASP A 21 1.93 -3.56 -0.34
C ASP A 21 2.57 -4.00 -1.66
N CYS A 22 3.89 -4.13 -1.71
CA CYS A 22 4.63 -4.49 -2.93
C CYS A 22 4.30 -5.89 -3.48
N SER A 23 3.50 -6.70 -2.77
CA SER A 23 2.98 -7.98 -3.24
C SER A 23 1.55 -7.88 -3.77
N PHE A 24 1.05 -6.67 -4.03
CA PHE A 24 -0.33 -6.38 -4.46
C PHE A 24 -1.37 -6.78 -3.41
N HIS A 25 -0.99 -6.76 -2.12
CA HIS A 25 -1.82 -7.27 -1.03
C HIS A 25 -2.45 -6.12 -0.23
N PRO A 26 -3.77 -6.14 0.05
CA PRO A 26 -4.42 -5.14 0.88
C PRO A 26 -4.03 -5.26 2.36
N VAL A 27 -3.54 -4.18 2.94
CA VAL A 27 -3.02 -4.10 4.32
C VAL A 27 -3.61 -2.89 5.03
N LEU A 28 -4.05 -3.07 6.28
CA LEU A 28 -4.33 -1.97 7.20
C LEU A 28 -3.02 -1.52 7.86
N CYS A 29 -2.59 -0.28 7.62
CA CYS A 29 -1.43 0.29 8.28
C CYS A 29 -1.72 0.48 9.78
N THR A 30 -0.93 -0.14 10.63
CA THR A 30 -1.05 -0.04 12.09
C THR A 30 0.00 0.89 12.68
N GLU A 31 1.14 1.01 12.03
CA GLU A 31 2.27 1.82 12.50
C GLU A 31 3.13 2.31 11.33
N ILE A 32 3.85 3.41 11.59
CA ILE A 32 4.89 3.93 10.71
C ILE A 32 6.11 4.13 11.59
N ASP A 33 7.19 3.45 11.26
CA ASP A 33 8.52 3.70 11.83
C ASP A 33 9.22 4.75 10.95
N ASP A 34 9.64 5.86 11.55
CA ASP A 34 10.28 6.98 10.85
C ASP A 34 11.72 7.26 11.33
N ASP A 35 12.34 6.32 12.05
CA ASP A 35 13.76 6.33 12.41
C ASP A 35 14.64 6.05 11.18
N GLY A 36 14.70 7.03 10.26
CA GLY A 36 15.39 6.94 8.98
C GLY A 36 14.42 6.99 7.80
N ASP A 37 14.31 5.87 7.07
CA ASP A 37 13.31 5.69 6.01
C ASP A 37 11.96 5.31 6.62
N ALA A 38 10.87 5.81 6.02
CA ALA A 38 9.53 5.56 6.55
C ALA A 38 9.11 4.11 6.22
N VAL A 39 9.02 3.25 7.23
CA VAL A 39 8.58 1.86 7.07
C VAL A 39 7.14 1.73 7.54
N LEU A 40 6.26 1.32 6.64
CA LEU A 40 4.88 0.98 6.93
C LEU A 40 4.83 -0.44 7.49
N SER A 41 4.11 -0.64 8.59
CA SER A 41 3.78 -1.97 9.11
C SER A 41 2.28 -2.06 9.37
N GLY A 42 1.73 -3.25 9.15
CA GLY A 42 0.29 -3.44 9.12
C GLY A 42 -0.15 -4.89 9.15
N ILE A 43 -1.47 -5.04 9.16
CA ILE A 43 -2.17 -6.34 9.21
C ILE A 43 -2.86 -6.59 7.87
N SER A 44 -2.69 -7.80 7.34
CA SER A 44 -3.39 -8.24 6.14
C SER A 44 -4.91 -8.20 6.30
N LEU A 45 -5.60 -7.54 5.37
CA LEU A 45 -7.08 -7.53 5.33
C LEU A 45 -7.66 -8.81 4.69
N ILE A 46 -6.80 -9.70 4.19
CA ILE A 46 -7.19 -10.95 3.54
C ILE A 46 -7.25 -12.08 4.57
N ASP A 47 -6.16 -12.30 5.30
CA ASP A 47 -5.93 -13.45 6.17
C ASP A 47 -5.50 -13.09 7.60
N GLY A 48 -5.32 -11.81 7.92
CA GLY A 48 -4.91 -11.35 9.25
C GLY A 48 -3.43 -11.57 9.59
N SER A 49 -2.59 -11.97 8.64
CA SER A 49 -1.14 -12.09 8.85
C SER A 49 -0.50 -10.75 9.25
N PHE A 50 0.48 -10.83 10.16
CA PHE A 50 1.25 -9.71 10.70
C PHE A 50 2.70 -10.15 11.04
N PRO A 51 3.72 -9.31 10.83
CA PRO A 51 3.65 -8.02 10.15
C PRO A 51 3.61 -8.16 8.61
N ARG A 52 2.81 -7.32 7.96
CA ARG A 52 2.97 -6.96 6.54
C ARG A 52 3.67 -5.62 6.50
N SER A 53 4.93 -5.59 6.05
CA SER A 53 5.76 -4.40 6.08
C SER A 53 6.19 -3.94 4.69
N CYS A 54 6.24 -2.63 4.45
CA CYS A 54 6.84 -2.07 3.24
C CYS A 54 7.51 -0.73 3.50
N ASP A 55 8.62 -0.50 2.81
CA ASP A 55 9.24 0.82 2.74
C ASP A 55 8.35 1.79 1.96
N ALA A 56 7.97 2.92 2.55
CA ALA A 56 7.02 3.86 1.97
C ALA A 56 7.55 4.56 0.71
N ARG A 57 8.87 4.57 0.49
CA ARG A 57 9.52 5.17 -0.68
C ARG A 57 9.89 4.14 -1.74
N TYR A 58 10.50 3.03 -1.34
CA TYR A 58 11.11 2.05 -2.25
C TYR A 58 10.16 0.93 -2.68
N CYS A 59 9.14 0.60 -1.87
CA CYS A 59 8.09 -0.34 -2.30
C CYS A 59 7.07 0.29 -3.24
N SER A 60 7.01 1.62 -3.32
CA SER A 60 5.92 2.36 -3.98
C SER A 60 4.51 1.88 -3.57
N PRO A 61 4.19 1.78 -2.26
CA PRO A 61 2.87 1.34 -1.83
C PRO A 61 1.80 2.33 -2.27
N ILE A 62 0.60 1.81 -2.54
CA ILE A 62 -0.52 2.63 -3.04
C ILE A 62 -1.63 2.64 -2.01
N ARG A 63 -2.12 3.82 -1.65
CA ARG A 63 -3.28 3.94 -0.77
C ARG A 63 -4.53 3.36 -1.45
N ILE A 64 -5.23 2.50 -0.73
CA ILE A 64 -6.52 1.94 -1.14
C ILE A 64 -7.62 2.71 -0.41
N PRO A 65 -8.63 3.25 -1.12
CA PRO A 65 -9.81 3.80 -0.47
C PRO A 65 -10.56 2.71 0.32
N VAL A 66 -11.00 3.02 1.54
CA VAL A 66 -11.64 2.04 2.43
C VAL A 66 -12.89 1.43 1.78
N GLU A 67 -13.61 2.20 0.97
CA GLU A 67 -14.78 1.77 0.20
C GLU A 67 -14.47 0.67 -0.84
N GLU A 68 -13.23 0.56 -1.31
CA GLU A 68 -12.83 -0.46 -2.29
C GLU A 68 -12.48 -1.80 -1.64
N VAL A 69 -12.18 -1.84 -0.34
CA VAL A 69 -11.65 -3.01 0.38
C VAL A 69 -12.50 -4.25 0.15
N MET A 70 -13.83 -4.14 0.28
CA MET A 70 -14.72 -5.29 0.10
C MET A 70 -14.83 -5.74 -1.35
N THR A 71 -14.64 -4.83 -2.31
CA THR A 71 -14.58 -5.17 -3.74
C THR A 71 -13.30 -5.93 -4.05
N ILE A 72 -12.16 -5.44 -3.55
CA ILE A 72 -10.86 -6.11 -3.72
C ILE A 72 -10.86 -7.47 -3.03
N LYS A 73 -11.37 -7.58 -1.81
CA LYS A 73 -11.44 -8.86 -1.07
C LYS A 73 -12.26 -9.92 -1.80
N ARG A 74 -13.33 -9.54 -2.51
CA ARG A 74 -14.17 -10.46 -3.29
C ARG A 74 -13.49 -11.01 -4.54
N ASP A 75 -12.60 -10.23 -5.16
CA ASP A 75 -11.86 -10.61 -6.36
C ASP A 75 -10.39 -10.15 -6.26
N LEU A 76 -9.67 -10.77 -5.33
CA LEU A 76 -8.26 -10.43 -5.08
C LEU A 76 -7.41 -10.77 -6.31
N GLU A 77 -7.66 -11.91 -6.95
CA GLU A 77 -6.92 -12.31 -8.16
C GLU A 77 -7.12 -11.34 -9.32
N GLY A 78 -8.35 -10.85 -9.53
CA GLY A 78 -8.65 -9.83 -10.52
C GLY A 78 -7.96 -8.50 -10.21
N TYR A 79 -7.96 -8.09 -8.95
CA TYR A 79 -7.21 -6.92 -8.50
C TYR A 79 -5.71 -7.05 -8.81
N VAL A 80 -5.07 -8.14 -8.39
CA VAL A 80 -3.63 -8.39 -8.62
C VAL A 80 -3.31 -8.41 -10.11
N ARG A 81 -4.15 -9.07 -10.93
CA ARG A 81 -3.96 -9.13 -12.39
C ARG A 81 -4.01 -7.74 -13.02
N ARG A 82 -4.97 -6.91 -12.62
CA ARG A 82 -5.11 -5.52 -13.10
C ARG A 82 -3.88 -4.70 -12.73
N ARG A 83 -3.45 -4.76 -11.46
CA ARG A 83 -2.32 -3.97 -10.94
C ARG A 83 -0.99 -4.34 -11.58
N LYS A 84 -0.75 -5.64 -11.85
CA LYS A 84 0.41 -6.09 -12.63
C LYS A 84 0.39 -5.53 -14.06
N ALA A 85 -0.76 -5.60 -14.73
CA ALA A 85 -0.89 -5.05 -16.09
C ALA A 85 -0.67 -3.52 -16.12
N GLU A 86 -1.14 -2.78 -15.10
CA GLU A 86 -0.88 -1.35 -14.96
C GLU A 86 0.62 -1.05 -14.77
N LEU A 87 1.35 -1.87 -14.03
CA LEU A 87 2.80 -1.72 -13.85
C LEU A 87 3.59 -2.07 -15.11
N ASP A 88 3.23 -3.18 -15.79
CA ASP A 88 3.87 -3.60 -17.05
C ASP A 88 3.76 -2.50 -18.13
N LEU A 89 2.65 -1.77 -18.15
CA LEU A 89 2.44 -0.64 -19.06
C LEU A 89 3.33 0.57 -18.73
N LEU A 90 3.70 0.78 -17.46
CA LEU A 90 4.60 1.85 -17.04
C LEU A 90 6.06 1.52 -17.33
N ASP A 91 6.46 0.25 -17.19
CA ASP A 91 7.83 -0.21 -17.47
C ASP A 91 8.14 -0.25 -18.99
N GLY A 92 7.12 -0.37 -19.82
CA GLY A 92 7.24 -0.34 -21.28
C GLY A 92 7.15 1.06 -21.92
N ALA A 93 6.98 2.12 -21.12
CA ALA A 93 6.77 3.50 -21.57
C ALA A 93 8.03 4.37 -21.57
#